data_AF-A0AAV4I8R5-F1
#
_entry.id   AF-A0AAV4I8R5-F1
#
_cell.length_a   1.000
_cell.length_b   1.000
_cell.length_c   1.000
_cell.angle_alpha   90.00
_cell.angle_beta   90.00
_cell.angle_gamma   90.00
#
_symmetry.space_group_name_H-M   'P 1'
#
loop_
_entity.id
_entity.type
_entity.pdbx_description
1 polymer ?
#
loop_
_entity_poly.entity_id
_entity_poly.type
_entity_poly.pdbx_seq_one_letter_code
_entity_poly.pdbx_strand_id
1 'polypeptide(L)'
;MLDETVRKSHRHDILIVTGDFNAKVGTYPKHYDSVMGKHGEDEKKQLKQDKKNWLEAKAKEAEEAARNQHTKTLYSIVKTLTNERPRKSTAIKDKENNIITNSEDRKKRWKEHFNEILNRNEPVNPVCEEEAPVEEIDSISTDPPTLEEINKTLKSLKNGKAAGVDSIHQTQSLHLVRLNNC
;
A
#
# COMPACT_ATOMS: atom_id res chain seq x y z
N MET A 1 22.22 37.42 -25.32
CA MET A 1 22.86 36.44 -24.42
C MET A 1 22.29 35.04 -24.66
N LEU A 2 20.98 34.83 -24.53
CA LEU A 2 20.31 33.54 -24.85
C LEU A 2 20.47 33.13 -26.34
N ASP A 3 20.27 34.05 -27.28
CA ASP A 3 20.39 33.74 -28.71
C ASP A 3 21.81 33.29 -29.12
N GLU A 4 22.83 33.75 -28.41
CA GLU A 4 24.21 33.36 -28.66
C GLU A 4 24.49 31.95 -28.12
N THR A 5 23.90 31.59 -26.98
CA THR A 5 23.95 30.24 -26.40
C THR A 5 23.22 29.23 -27.28
N VAL A 6 22.06 29.59 -27.83
CA VAL A 6 21.29 28.75 -28.77
C VAL A 6 22.10 28.49 -30.05
N ARG A 7 22.77 29.51 -30.59
CA ARG A 7 23.57 29.37 -31.83
C ARG A 7 24.85 28.55 -31.67
N LYS A 8 25.41 28.46 -30.45
CA LYS A 8 26.62 27.67 -30.16
C LYS A 8 26.33 26.21 -29.81
N SER A 9 25.07 25.86 -29.57
CA SER A 9 24.66 24.49 -29.22
C SER A 9 24.66 23.58 -30.44
N HIS A 10 25.30 22.40 -30.35
CA HIS A 10 25.38 21.43 -31.44
C HIS A 10 24.02 20.75 -31.70
N ARG A 11 23.77 20.34 -32.95
CA ARG A 11 22.46 19.78 -33.38
C ARG A 11 22.05 18.48 -32.67
N HIS A 12 22.98 17.80 -32.01
CA HIS A 12 22.70 16.57 -31.28
C HIS A 12 22.48 16.79 -29.78
N ASP A 13 22.66 18.02 -29.29
CA ASP A 13 22.49 18.38 -27.89
C ASP A 13 21.13 19.06 -27.68
N ILE A 14 20.40 18.61 -26.65
CA ILE A 14 19.10 19.18 -26.30
C ILE A 14 19.31 20.34 -25.31
N LEU A 15 19.04 21.56 -25.77
CA LEU A 15 19.05 22.75 -24.92
C LEU A 15 17.63 23.02 -24.37
N ILE A 16 17.44 22.86 -23.06
CA ILE A 16 16.16 23.15 -22.39
C ILE A 16 16.27 24.51 -21.70
N VAL A 17 15.64 25.53 -22.28
CA VAL A 17 15.52 26.86 -21.67
C VAL A 17 14.37 26.83 -20.67
N THR A 18 14.68 26.68 -19.40
CA THR A 18 13.68 26.80 -18.32
C THR A 18 13.58 28.27 -17.91
N GLY A 19 12.58 28.97 -18.45
CA GLY A 19 12.17 30.27 -17.92
C GLY A 19 11.62 30.13 -16.49
N ASP A 20 11.63 31.23 -15.75
CA ASP A 20 11.05 31.33 -14.41
C ASP A 20 9.55 31.09 -14.45
N PHE A 21 9.16 29.82 -14.26
CA PHE A 21 7.79 29.40 -14.00
C PHE A 21 7.33 29.93 -12.64
N ASN A 22 7.09 31.24 -12.56
CA ASN A 22 6.41 31.85 -11.43
C ASN A 22 4.91 31.56 -11.55
N ALA A 23 4.54 30.29 -11.45
CA ALA A 23 3.16 29.84 -11.39
C ALA A 23 2.61 30.14 -10.00
N LYS A 24 2.03 31.33 -9.82
CA LYS A 24 1.11 31.59 -8.70
C LYS A 24 -0.09 30.65 -8.84
N VAL A 25 -0.07 29.54 -8.11
CA VAL A 25 -1.23 28.64 -7.98
C VAL A 25 -2.25 29.30 -7.04
N GLY A 26 -2.91 30.33 -7.55
CA GLY A 26 -4.04 30.99 -6.90
C GLY A 26 -5.36 30.38 -7.35
N THR A 27 -6.24 30.08 -6.41
CA THR A 27 -7.63 29.72 -6.64
C THR A 27 -8.39 30.92 -7.23
N TYR A 28 -8.61 30.98 -8.55
CA TYR A 28 -9.86 31.41 -9.21
C TYR A 28 -9.82 31.08 -10.72
N PRO A 29 -10.89 30.51 -11.33
CA PRO A 29 -10.85 30.02 -12.70
C PRO A 29 -11.81 30.77 -13.62
N LYS A 30 -11.33 31.63 -14.54
CA LYS A 30 -12.14 32.12 -15.69
C LYS A 30 -11.35 32.47 -16.97
N HIS A 31 -10.06 32.13 -17.10
CA HIS A 31 -9.31 32.47 -18.32
C HIS A 31 -8.16 31.50 -18.64
N TYR A 32 -8.45 30.19 -18.67
CA TYR A 32 -7.45 29.16 -19.01
C TYR A 32 -7.39 28.87 -20.52
N ASP A 33 -8.44 29.20 -21.25
CA ASP A 33 -8.62 28.86 -22.67
C ASP A 33 -7.56 29.53 -23.57
N SER A 34 -6.94 30.62 -23.12
CA SER A 34 -5.88 31.31 -23.89
C SER A 34 -4.48 30.77 -23.61
N VAL A 35 -4.28 29.97 -22.56
CA VAL A 35 -2.95 29.52 -22.09
C VAL A 35 -2.73 28.03 -22.35
N MET A 36 -3.80 27.24 -22.34
CA MET A 36 -3.75 25.80 -22.65
C MET A 36 -4.08 25.58 -24.12
N GLY A 37 -3.18 24.98 -24.90
CA GLY A 37 -3.52 24.53 -26.26
C GLY A 37 -4.64 23.48 -26.21
N LYS A 38 -5.48 23.42 -27.26
CA LYS A 38 -6.67 22.54 -27.37
C LYS A 38 -6.43 21.10 -26.89
N HIS A 39 -5.25 20.55 -27.18
CA HIS A 39 -4.83 19.21 -26.78
C HIS A 39 -4.86 18.98 -25.25
N GLY A 40 -4.46 19.97 -24.44
CA GLY A 40 -4.43 19.85 -22.98
C GLY A 40 -5.81 19.93 -22.33
N GLU A 41 -6.82 20.46 -23.03
CA GLU A 41 -8.21 20.49 -22.55
C GLU A 41 -8.90 19.15 -22.83
N ASP A 42 -8.69 18.60 -24.02
CA ASP A 42 -9.23 17.31 -24.44
C ASP A 42 -8.71 16.17 -23.56
N GLU A 43 -7.42 16.15 -23.23
CA GLU A 43 -6.81 15.17 -22.31
C GLU A 43 -7.42 15.24 -20.90
N LYS A 44 -7.62 16.46 -20.36
CA LYS A 44 -8.25 16.66 -19.05
C LYS A 44 -9.72 16.21 -19.05
N LYS A 45 -10.42 16.40 -20.17
CA LYS A 45 -11.81 15.95 -20.34
C LYS A 45 -11.89 14.42 -20.37
N GLN A 46 -10.97 13.77 -21.11
CA GLN A 46 -10.89 12.32 -21.17
C GLN A 46 -10.59 11.73 -19.78
N LEU A 47 -9.63 12.28 -19.04
CA LEU A 47 -9.30 11.82 -17.68
C LEU A 47 -10.48 11.95 -16.71
N LYS A 48 -11.26 13.03 -16.81
CA LYS A 48 -12.49 13.20 -16.01
C LYS A 48 -13.54 12.14 -16.38
N GLN A 49 -13.69 11.87 -17.67
CA GLN A 49 -14.63 10.86 -18.16
C GLN A 49 -14.23 9.45 -17.72
N ASP A 50 -12.95 9.10 -17.83
CA ASP A 50 -12.42 7.80 -17.39
C ASP A 50 -12.62 7.60 -15.89
N LYS A 51 -12.35 8.64 -15.07
CA LYS A 51 -12.62 8.60 -13.64
C LYS A 51 -14.11 8.37 -13.35
N LYS A 52 -15.00 9.05 -14.07
CA LYS A 52 -16.45 8.89 -13.91
C LYS A 52 -16.89 7.46 -14.29
N ASN A 53 -16.42 6.96 -15.42
CA ASN A 53 -16.73 5.60 -15.89
C ASN A 53 -16.26 4.53 -14.88
N TRP A 54 -15.06 4.70 -14.32
CA TRP A 54 -14.54 3.81 -13.30
C TRP A 54 -15.38 3.83 -12.00
N LEU A 55 -15.77 5.02 -11.53
CA LEU A 55 -16.63 5.16 -10.35
C LEU A 55 -18.00 4.51 -10.57
N GLU A 56 -18.61 4.75 -11.73
CA GLU A 56 -19.91 4.17 -12.12
C GLU A 56 -19.84 2.63 -12.16
N ALA A 57 -18.77 2.07 -12.73
CA ALA A 57 -18.56 0.62 -12.76
C ALA A 57 -18.43 0.04 -11.36
N LYS A 58 -17.67 0.70 -10.46
CA LYS A 58 -17.52 0.27 -9.07
C LYS A 58 -18.83 0.35 -8.28
N ALA A 59 -19.66 1.36 -8.54
CA ALA A 59 -20.98 1.48 -7.92
C ALA A 59 -21.90 0.31 -8.33
N LYS A 60 -21.95 -0.03 -9.63
CA LYS A 60 -22.73 -1.18 -10.12
C LYS A 60 -22.27 -2.51 -9.52
N GLU A 61 -20.96 -2.71 -9.40
CA GLU A 61 -20.39 -3.90 -8.74
C GLU A 61 -20.82 -3.99 -7.26
N ALA A 62 -20.86 -2.85 -6.56
CA ALA A 62 -21.34 -2.80 -5.17
C ALA A 62 -22.83 -3.11 -5.07
N GLU A 63 -23.67 -2.58 -5.97
CA GLU A 63 -25.10 -2.86 -6.03
C GLU A 63 -25.40 -4.34 -6.28
N GLU A 64 -24.67 -4.96 -7.21
CA GLU A 64 -24.78 -6.39 -7.49
C GLU A 64 -24.31 -7.25 -6.30
N ALA A 65 -23.19 -6.90 -5.68
CA ALA A 65 -22.71 -7.58 -4.48
C ALA A 65 -23.73 -7.47 -3.33
N ALA A 66 -24.40 -6.33 -3.18
CA ALA A 66 -25.46 -6.14 -2.18
C ALA A 66 -26.70 -7.00 -2.49
N ARG A 67 -27.17 -7.01 -3.75
CA ARG A 67 -28.31 -7.84 -4.19
C ARG A 67 -28.06 -9.34 -3.96
N ASN A 68 -26.82 -9.78 -4.21
CA ASN A 68 -26.41 -11.18 -4.07
C ASN A 68 -25.93 -11.53 -2.64
N GLN A 69 -26.09 -10.63 -1.67
CA GLN A 69 -25.67 -10.80 -0.26
C GLN A 69 -24.16 -11.14 -0.08
N HIS A 70 -23.31 -10.72 -1.02
CA HIS A 70 -21.85 -10.87 -0.92
C HIS A 70 -21.23 -9.77 -0.05
N THR A 71 -21.45 -9.84 1.26
CA THR A 71 -21.03 -8.83 2.24
C THR A 71 -19.53 -8.53 2.23
N LYS A 72 -18.67 -9.55 2.00
CA LYS A 72 -17.21 -9.39 1.90
C LYS A 72 -16.81 -8.55 0.67
N THR A 73 -17.46 -8.79 -0.46
CA THR A 73 -17.21 -8.10 -1.72
C THR A 73 -17.73 -6.66 -1.65
N LEU A 74 -18.91 -6.46 -1.06
CA LEU A 74 -19.43 -5.12 -0.80
C LEU A 74 -18.47 -4.29 0.07
N TYR A 75 -17.98 -4.87 1.17
CA TYR A 75 -17.04 -4.19 2.06
C TYR A 75 -15.71 -3.86 1.37
N SER A 76 -15.16 -4.76 0.55
CA SER A 76 -13.90 -4.50 -0.17
C SER A 76 -14.06 -3.38 -1.20
N ILE A 77 -15.20 -3.30 -1.91
CA ILE A 77 -15.51 -2.22 -2.85
C ILE A 77 -15.64 -0.89 -2.11
N VAL A 78 -16.45 -0.83 -1.04
CA VAL A 78 -16.60 0.38 -0.22
C VAL A 78 -15.26 0.84 0.32
N LYS A 79 -14.45 -0.09 0.86
CA LYS A 79 -13.09 0.22 1.31
C LYS A 79 -12.22 0.79 0.19
N THR A 80 -12.36 0.30 -1.04
CA THR A 80 -11.60 0.82 -2.18
C THR A 80 -12.04 2.23 -2.56
N LEU A 81 -13.33 2.54 -2.45
CA LEU A 81 -13.90 3.86 -2.73
C LEU A 81 -13.57 4.90 -1.65
N THR A 82 -13.56 4.49 -0.38
CA THR A 82 -13.38 5.40 0.76
C THR A 82 -11.93 5.52 1.21
N ASN A 83 -11.08 4.54 0.92
CA ASN A 83 -9.70 4.53 1.38
C ASN A 83 -8.82 5.34 0.41
N GLU A 84 -8.87 6.66 0.54
CA GLU A 84 -7.84 7.53 -0.01
C GLU A 84 -6.50 7.19 0.64
N ARG A 85 -5.67 6.41 -0.07
CA ARG A 85 -4.30 6.16 0.39
C ARG A 85 -3.60 7.52 0.44
N PRO A 86 -3.01 7.93 1.59
CA PRO A 86 -2.21 9.12 1.62
C PRO A 86 -1.12 8.94 0.56
N ARG A 87 -0.99 9.93 -0.33
CA ARG A 87 0.09 9.93 -1.30
C ARG A 87 1.39 9.89 -0.51
N LYS A 88 2.10 8.76 -0.57
CA LYS A 88 3.43 8.66 0.03
C LYS A 88 4.32 9.59 -0.79
N SER A 89 4.64 10.76 -0.23
CA SER A 89 5.59 11.66 -0.85
C SER A 89 6.94 10.95 -0.92
N THR A 90 7.50 10.84 -2.12
CA THR A 90 8.87 10.35 -2.35
C THR A 90 9.92 11.42 -2.04
N ALA A 91 9.50 12.64 -1.72
CA ALA A 91 10.39 13.74 -1.38
C ALA A 91 11.03 13.51 -0.01
N ILE A 92 12.36 13.53 0.04
CA ILE A 92 13.12 13.46 1.29
C ILE A 92 13.09 14.85 1.93
N LYS A 93 12.72 14.91 3.21
CA LYS A 93 12.66 16.15 3.98
C LYS A 93 13.82 16.25 4.98
N ASP A 94 14.30 17.46 5.20
CA ASP A 94 15.21 17.76 6.31
C ASP A 94 14.48 17.72 7.68
N LYS A 95 15.18 18.08 8.76
CA LYS A 95 14.60 18.17 10.11
C LYS A 95 13.63 19.35 10.29
N GLU A 96 13.75 20.36 9.45
CA GLU A 96 12.91 21.56 9.40
C GLU A 96 11.71 21.41 8.43
N ASN A 97 11.46 20.18 7.96
CA ASN A 97 10.41 19.80 6.99
C ASN A 97 10.55 20.36 5.57
N ASN A 98 11.72 20.88 5.19
CA ASN A 98 11.98 21.36 3.84
C ASN A 98 12.32 20.21 2.88
N ILE A 99 11.92 20.32 1.62
CA ILE A 99 12.19 19.29 0.59
C ILE A 99 13.64 19.42 0.13
N ILE A 100 14.40 18.32 0.25
CA ILE A 100 15.78 18.24 -0.21
C ILE A 100 15.80 17.83 -1.69
N THR A 101 16.30 18.72 -2.54
CA THR A 101 16.45 18.50 -3.98
C THR A 101 17.83 17.97 -4.38
N ASN A 102 18.87 18.31 -3.61
CA ASN A 102 20.26 17.95 -3.90
C ASN A 102 20.63 16.52 -3.45
N SER A 103 21.40 15.81 -4.26
CA SER A 103 21.83 14.42 -4.02
C SER A 103 22.73 14.27 -2.80
N GLU A 104 23.67 15.21 -2.60
CA GLU A 104 24.61 15.16 -1.47
C GLU A 104 23.90 15.41 -0.13
N ASP A 105 22.96 16.37 -0.12
CA ASP A 105 22.14 16.67 1.06
C ASP A 105 21.20 15.52 1.42
N ARG A 106 20.71 14.76 0.42
CA ARG A 106 19.97 13.52 0.67
C ARG A 106 20.85 12.51 1.41
N LYS A 107 22.07 12.23 0.93
CA LYS A 107 23.00 11.27 1.59
C LYS A 107 23.31 11.70 3.02
N LYS A 108 23.55 13.01 3.24
CA LYS A 108 23.79 13.57 4.57
C LYS A 108 22.60 13.35 5.50
N ARG A 109 21.38 13.66 5.04
CA ARG A 109 20.13 13.43 5.79
C ARG A 109 19.89 11.97 6.15
N TRP A 110 20.23 11.05 5.25
CA TRP A 110 20.19 9.60 5.51
C TRP A 110 21.18 9.19 6.60
N LYS A 111 22.43 9.68 6.53
CA LYS A 111 23.46 9.41 7.56
C LYS A 111 23.00 9.88 8.94
N GLU A 112 22.46 11.09 9.03
CA GLU A 112 21.94 11.66 10.28
C GLU A 112 20.77 10.83 10.84
N HIS A 113 19.82 10.46 9.98
CA HIS A 113 18.66 9.65 10.39
C HIS A 113 19.06 8.30 10.98
N PHE A 114 19.95 7.58 10.30
CA PHE A 114 20.39 6.26 10.75
C PHE A 114 21.24 6.33 12.01
N ASN A 115 22.06 7.38 12.14
CA ASN A 115 22.84 7.61 13.35
C ASN A 115 21.94 7.76 14.59
N GLU A 116 20.85 8.51 14.49
CA GLU A 116 19.88 8.71 15.59
C GLU A 116 19.07 7.45 15.92
N ILE A 117 18.76 6.63 14.93
CA ILE A 117 17.96 5.42 15.14
C ILE A 117 18.81 4.29 15.73
N LEU A 118 20.02 4.10 15.21
CA LEU A 118 20.84 2.93 15.53
C LEU A 118 21.74 3.14 16.74
N ASN A 119 22.20 4.37 16.99
CA ASN A 119 23.11 4.67 18.10
C ASN A 119 22.37 5.22 19.31
N ARG A 120 21.30 4.53 19.73
CA ARG A 120 20.57 4.85 20.96
C ARG A 120 21.31 4.25 22.15
N ASN A 121 21.40 5.01 23.23
CA ASN A 121 21.93 4.51 24.50
C ASN A 121 21.04 3.37 25.03
N GLU A 122 21.63 2.48 25.84
CA GLU A 122 20.87 1.43 26.50
C GLU A 122 19.65 2.03 27.23
N PRO A 123 18.48 1.39 27.14
CA PRO A 123 17.27 1.90 27.77
C PRO A 123 17.50 2.05 29.29
N VAL A 124 17.09 3.19 29.85
CA VAL A 124 17.25 3.52 31.28
C VAL A 124 16.60 2.48 32.20
N ASN A 125 15.60 1.77 31.69
CA ASN A 125 15.02 0.61 32.34
C ASN A 125 15.37 -0.64 31.51
N PRO A 126 16.52 -1.29 31.76
CA PRO A 126 16.78 -2.60 31.19
C PRO A 126 15.66 -3.53 31.65
N VAL A 127 15.02 -4.22 30.71
CA VAL A 127 14.06 -5.27 31.05
C VAL A 127 14.87 -6.34 31.78
N CYS A 128 14.75 -6.40 33.10
CA CYS A 128 15.12 -7.59 33.85
C CYS A 128 14.19 -8.69 33.35
N GLU A 129 14.75 -9.71 32.72
CA GLU A 129 14.07 -10.98 32.52
C GLU A 129 13.83 -11.58 33.92
N GLU A 130 12.76 -11.16 34.58
CA GLU A 130 12.20 -11.95 35.66
C GLU A 130 11.73 -13.23 34.99
N GLU A 131 12.44 -14.33 35.27
CA GLU A 131 11.98 -15.66 34.87
C GLU A 131 10.58 -15.83 35.49
N ALA A 132 9.56 -15.63 34.67
CA ALA A 132 8.19 -15.93 35.05
C ALA A 132 8.20 -17.39 35.55
N PRO A 133 7.56 -17.68 36.70
CA PRO A 133 7.42 -19.05 37.15
C PRO A 133 6.89 -19.86 35.96
N VAL A 134 7.70 -20.80 35.48
CA VAL A 134 7.26 -21.73 34.46
C VAL A 134 6.14 -22.50 35.14
N GLU A 135 4.89 -22.17 34.81
CA GLU A 135 3.75 -22.96 35.24
C GLU A 135 4.05 -24.38 34.80
N GLU A 136 4.20 -25.29 35.76
CA GLU A 136 4.35 -26.71 35.48
C GLU A 136 3.12 -27.11 34.66
N ILE A 137 3.34 -27.33 33.37
CA ILE A 137 2.28 -27.78 32.48
C ILE A 137 1.93 -29.19 32.96
N ASP A 138 0.76 -29.34 33.57
CA ASP A 138 0.22 -30.64 33.95
C ASP A 138 0.34 -31.62 32.77
N SER A 139 0.73 -32.85 33.10
CA SER A 139 0.96 -33.96 32.17
C SER A 139 0.01 -33.94 30.97
N ILE A 140 0.52 -33.49 29.82
CA ILE A 140 -0.19 -33.58 28.54
C ILE A 140 -0.38 -35.07 28.23
N SER A 141 -1.61 -35.51 27.97
CA SER A 141 -1.87 -36.87 27.50
C SER A 141 -1.08 -37.13 26.22
N THR A 142 -0.19 -38.11 26.25
CA THR A 142 0.56 -38.60 25.09
C THR A 142 -0.18 -39.74 24.38
N ASP A 143 -1.44 -39.97 24.73
CA ASP A 143 -2.26 -41.01 24.11
C ASP A 143 -2.55 -40.65 22.65
N PRO A 144 -2.73 -41.64 21.75
CA PRO A 144 -3.13 -41.39 20.38
C PRO A 144 -4.45 -40.58 20.33
N PRO A 145 -4.55 -39.56 19.46
CA PRO A 145 -5.74 -38.73 19.37
C PRO A 145 -6.96 -39.57 18.99
N THR A 146 -8.08 -39.33 19.65
CA THR A 146 -9.33 -40.05 19.37
C THR A 146 -9.99 -39.53 18.09
N LEU A 147 -10.75 -40.40 17.43
CA LEU A 147 -11.47 -40.04 16.20
C LEU A 147 -12.51 -38.92 16.44
N GLU A 148 -13.07 -38.83 17.64
CA GLU A 148 -13.99 -37.76 18.02
C GLU A 148 -13.28 -36.40 18.13
N GLU A 149 -12.08 -36.36 18.71
CA GLU A 149 -11.23 -35.16 18.78
C GLU A 149 -10.80 -34.68 17.39
N ILE A 150 -10.42 -35.61 16.50
CA ILE A 150 -10.09 -35.30 15.10
C ILE A 150 -11.31 -34.69 14.40
N ASN A 151 -12.51 -35.26 14.59
CA ASN A 151 -13.73 -34.71 14.00
C ASN A 151 -14.11 -33.34 14.59
N LYS A 152 -13.93 -33.15 15.90
CA LYS A 152 -14.22 -31.88 16.59
C LYS A 152 -13.29 -30.77 16.12
N THR A 153 -11.99 -31.06 16.02
CA THR A 153 -10.97 -30.11 15.54
C THR A 153 -11.20 -29.73 14.07
N LEU A 154 -11.52 -30.70 13.20
CA LEU A 154 -11.83 -30.44 11.80
C LEU A 154 -13.08 -29.56 11.61
N LYS A 155 -14.13 -29.76 12.43
CA LYS A 155 -15.32 -28.90 12.44
C LYS A 155 -15.04 -27.49 12.96
N SER A 156 -14.09 -27.36 13.89
CA SER A 156 -13.71 -26.08 14.49
C SER A 156 -12.74 -25.26 13.61
N LEU A 157 -12.16 -25.84 12.56
CA LEU A 157 -11.19 -25.13 11.74
C LEU A 157 -11.85 -24.09 10.83
N LYS A 158 -11.25 -22.90 10.73
CA LYS A 158 -11.78 -21.80 9.92
C LYS A 158 -11.49 -22.02 8.44
N ASN A 159 -12.52 -21.84 7.62
CA ASN A 159 -12.39 -21.87 6.15
C ASN A 159 -11.71 -20.60 5.61
N GLY A 160 -10.96 -20.74 4.52
CA GLY A 160 -10.30 -19.62 3.83
C GLY A 160 -8.90 -19.28 4.30
N LYS A 161 -8.23 -20.16 5.05
CA LYS A 161 -6.78 -20.10 5.25
C LYS A 161 -6.04 -20.61 4.01
N ALA A 162 -4.84 -20.09 3.78
CA ALA A 162 -3.95 -20.56 2.72
C ALA A 162 -3.57 -22.04 2.96
N ALA A 163 -3.43 -22.81 1.89
CA ALA A 163 -2.96 -24.19 1.98
C ALA A 163 -1.48 -24.24 2.39
N GLY A 164 -1.09 -25.33 3.06
CA GLY A 164 0.29 -25.59 3.39
C GLY A 164 1.12 -26.00 2.18
N VAL A 165 2.36 -26.43 2.42
CA VAL A 165 3.24 -27.00 1.40
C VAL A 165 2.64 -28.24 0.72
N ASP A 166 1.76 -28.94 1.44
CA ASP A 166 0.99 -30.09 0.96
C ASP A 166 -0.15 -29.71 -0.01
N SER A 167 -0.40 -28.42 -0.23
CA SER A 167 -1.47 -27.89 -1.10
C SER A 167 -2.88 -28.32 -0.71
N ILE A 168 -3.09 -28.77 0.54
CA ILE A 168 -4.39 -29.22 1.04
C ILE A 168 -5.11 -28.07 1.72
N HIS A 169 -6.31 -27.76 1.25
CA HIS A 169 -7.22 -26.84 1.93
C HIS A 169 -8.08 -27.56 2.97
N GLN A 170 -8.53 -26.86 4.00
CA GLN A 170 -9.36 -27.44 5.07
C GLN A 170 -10.59 -28.23 4.56
N THR A 171 -11.20 -27.76 3.46
CA THR A 171 -12.33 -28.43 2.82
C THR A 171 -11.98 -29.82 2.29
N GLN A 172 -10.73 -30.02 1.85
CA GLN A 172 -10.22 -31.29 1.33
C GLN A 172 -9.80 -32.24 2.47
N SER A 173 -9.30 -31.71 3.59
CA SER A 173 -8.95 -32.51 4.78
C SER A 173 -10.14 -33.30 5.35
N LEU A 174 -11.33 -32.68 5.39
CA LEU A 174 -12.58 -33.35 5.80
C LEU A 174 -12.97 -34.51 4.86
N HIS A 175 -12.66 -34.40 3.57
CA HIS A 175 -13.00 -35.43 2.59
C HIS A 175 -12.06 -36.64 2.69
N LEU A 176 -10.75 -36.39 2.85
CA LEU A 176 -9.75 -37.45 3.00
C LEU A 176 -9.96 -38.31 4.25
N VAL A 177 -10.33 -37.69 5.38
CA VAL A 177 -10.63 -38.43 6.62
C VAL A 177 -11.89 -39.30 6.48
N ARG A 178 -12.85 -38.92 5.64
CA ARG A 178 -14.03 -39.77 5.35
C ARG A 178 -13.72 -40.94 4.41
N LEU A 179 -12.80 -40.75 3.47
CA LEU A 179 -12.44 -41.80 2.49
C LEU A 179 -11.57 -42.91 3.09
N ASN A 180 -10.72 -42.58 4.07
CA ASN A 180 -9.82 -43.54 4.72
C ASN A 180 -10.47 -44.34 5.87
N ASN A 181 -11.77 -44.11 6.14
CA ASN A 181 -12.54 -44.79 7.18
C ASN A 181 -13.66 -45.68 6.60
N CYS A 182 -13.58 -46.03 5.31
CA CYS A 182 -14.38 -47.07 4.65
C CYS A 182 -13.53 -48.31 4.38
#